data_AF-A0A7M2WYS7-F1
#
_entry.id   AF-A0A7M2WYS7-F1
#
_cell.length_a   1.000
_cell.length_b   1.000
_cell.length_c   1.000
_cell.angle_alpha   90.00
_cell.angle_beta   90.00
_cell.angle_gamma   90.00
#
_symmetry.space_group_name_H-M   'P 1'
#
loop_
_entity.id
_entity.type
_entity.pdbx_description
1 polymer ?
#
loop_
_entity_poly.entity_id
_entity_poly.type
_entity_poly.pdbx_seq_one_letter_code
_entity_poly.pdbx_strand_id
1 'polypeptide(L)'
;MIFQVIAPRQFPDIELGRQRVAFLYQSKEAFAMTNRSEWLDQLKTDTGYAKVAGVELALLDICRYFHEAAGINGAAQAVHDLGKKADTRILAKAAGAYENTAVRRLGYLLERFGHFRQASALRPFADKAKSFKPLDPSAKPLVPELACVNERNSDWKLLLNVRVEIDA
;
A
#
# COMPACT_ATOMS: atom_id res chain seq x y z
N MET A 1 7.71 10.96 -15.55
CA MET A 1 7.31 10.84 -14.12
C MET A 1 5.80 10.69 -14.08
N ILE A 2 5.27 9.78 -13.26
CA ILE A 2 3.84 9.54 -13.13
C ILE A 2 3.40 10.02 -11.74
N PHE A 3 2.35 10.84 -11.68
CA PHE A 3 1.71 11.26 -10.43
C PHE A 3 0.35 10.56 -10.33
N GLN A 4 0.13 9.80 -9.27
CA GLN A 4 -1.12 9.05 -9.08
C GLN A 4 -2.08 9.80 -8.18
N VAL A 5 -3.35 9.85 -8.58
CA VAL A 5 -4.43 10.52 -7.85
C VAL A 5 -5.59 9.54 -7.66
N ILE A 6 -5.96 9.30 -6.41
CA ILE A 6 -7.18 8.53 -6.10
C ILE A 6 -8.38 9.45 -6.20
N ALA A 7 -9.42 9.01 -6.91
CA ALA A 7 -10.60 9.82 -7.20
C ALA A 7 -11.92 9.08 -6.99
N PRO A 8 -12.98 9.77 -6.52
CA PRO A 8 -14.31 9.20 -6.30
C PRO A 8 -15.15 9.05 -7.59
N ARG A 9 -14.50 9.22 -8.75
CA ARG A 9 -15.10 9.10 -10.08
C ARG A 9 -14.00 8.73 -11.08
N GLN A 10 -14.40 8.10 -12.19
CA GLN A 10 -13.48 7.83 -13.28
C GLN A 10 -13.10 9.14 -13.97
N PHE A 11 -11.81 9.37 -14.12
CA PHE A 11 -11.25 10.46 -14.88
C PHE A 11 -10.33 9.87 -15.96
N PRO A 12 -10.26 10.52 -17.13
CA PRO A 12 -9.19 10.22 -18.06
C PRO A 12 -7.85 10.70 -17.50
N ASP A 13 -6.80 9.95 -17.81
CA ASP A 13 -5.44 10.35 -17.49
C ASP A 13 -5.04 11.61 -18.25
N ILE A 14 -4.16 12.40 -17.64
CA ILE A 14 -3.67 13.65 -18.23
C ILE A 14 -2.22 13.43 -18.64
N GLU A 15 -1.92 13.61 -19.92
CA GLU A 15 -0.55 13.55 -20.46
C GLU A 15 0.00 14.96 -20.70
N LEU A 16 1.18 15.24 -20.12
CA LEU A 16 1.88 16.53 -20.20
C LEU A 16 3.35 16.27 -20.54
N GLY A 17 3.62 16.00 -21.82
CA GLY A 17 4.96 15.67 -22.29
C GLY A 17 5.51 14.41 -21.62
N ARG A 18 6.56 14.56 -20.80
CA ARG A 18 7.17 13.43 -20.05
C ARG A 18 6.52 13.18 -18.68
N GLN A 19 5.50 13.96 -18.33
CA GLN A 19 4.74 13.83 -17.10
C GLN A 19 3.35 13.29 -17.41
N ARG A 20 2.83 12.45 -16.52
CA ARG A 20 1.46 11.93 -16.61
C ARG A 20 0.80 12.01 -15.24
N VAL A 21 -0.46 12.43 -15.19
CA VAL A 21 -1.32 12.24 -14.03
C VAL A 21 -2.21 11.03 -14.30
N ALA A 22 -2.06 10.00 -13.49
CA ALA A 22 -2.84 8.77 -13.58
C ALA A 22 -3.93 8.77 -12.50
N PHE A 23 -5.17 8.54 -12.89
CA PHE A 23 -6.30 8.51 -11.95
C PHE A 23 -6.68 7.08 -11.57
N LEU A 24 -6.65 6.80 -10.27
CA LEU A 24 -7.12 5.54 -9.71
C LEU A 24 -8.53 5.73 -9.14
N TYR A 25 -9.48 4.95 -9.66
CA TYR A 25 -10.85 5.04 -9.19
C TYR A 25 -11.03 4.34 -7.83
N GLN A 26 -11.71 5.01 -6.92
CA GLN A 26 -12.22 4.47 -5.67
C GLN A 26 -13.72 4.84 -5.55
N SER A 27 -14.54 3.96 -4.97
CA SER A 27 -15.96 4.30 -4.78
C SER A 27 -16.11 5.54 -3.91
N LYS A 28 -17.19 6.30 -4.10
CA LYS A 28 -17.45 7.53 -3.35
C LYS A 28 -17.44 7.31 -1.84
N GLU A 29 -18.01 6.19 -1.40
CA GLU A 29 -18.12 5.81 0.01
C GLU A 29 -16.75 5.49 0.60
N ALA A 30 -15.95 4.68 -0.10
CA ALA A 30 -14.60 4.34 0.33
C ALA A 30 -13.69 5.58 0.32
N PHE A 31 -13.79 6.42 -0.71
CA PHE A 31 -13.06 7.68 -0.79
C PHE A 31 -13.43 8.65 0.32
N ALA A 32 -14.71 8.77 0.66
CA ALA A 32 -15.15 9.61 1.78
C ALA A 32 -14.64 9.08 3.13
N MET A 33 -14.46 7.76 3.26
CA MET A 33 -13.89 7.16 4.47
C MET A 33 -12.39 7.46 4.61
N THR A 34 -11.63 7.52 3.51
CA THR A 34 -10.17 7.67 3.49
C THR A 34 -9.68 9.11 3.33
N ASN A 35 -10.38 9.95 2.57
CA ASN A 35 -10.01 11.33 2.28
C ASN A 35 -10.38 12.29 3.43
N ARG A 36 -9.86 12.00 4.64
CA ARG A 36 -10.08 12.80 5.86
C ARG A 36 -8.92 13.74 6.09
N SER A 37 -9.19 14.97 6.51
CA SER A 37 -8.15 15.99 6.73
C SER A 37 -7.04 15.56 7.69
N GLU A 38 -7.35 14.69 8.65
CA GLU A 38 -6.39 14.16 9.62
C GLU A 38 -5.44 13.10 9.05
N TRP A 39 -5.70 12.60 7.83
CA TRP A 39 -4.88 11.61 7.09
C TRP A 39 -4.24 12.21 5.83
N LEU A 40 -4.42 13.53 5.62
CA LEU A 40 -3.84 14.27 4.51
C LEU A 40 -2.68 15.13 5.00
N ASP A 41 -1.74 15.39 4.10
CA ASP A 41 -0.65 16.33 4.29
C ASP A 41 -0.76 17.49 3.28
N GLN A 42 0.12 18.48 3.39
CA GLN A 42 0.21 19.62 2.50
C GLN A 42 1.53 19.62 1.74
N LEU A 43 1.43 19.73 0.42
CA LEU A 43 2.57 19.94 -0.47
C LEU A 43 2.57 21.39 -0.92
N LYS A 44 3.67 22.11 -0.66
CA LYS A 44 3.87 23.46 -1.20
C LYS A 44 4.06 23.39 -2.71
N THR A 45 3.37 24.25 -3.43
CA THR A 45 3.48 24.43 -4.89
C THR A 45 3.76 25.90 -5.21
N ASP A 46 4.13 26.18 -6.46
CA ASP A 46 4.37 27.56 -6.92
C ASP A 46 3.13 28.45 -6.82
N THR A 47 1.93 27.85 -6.82
CA THR A 47 0.64 28.53 -6.75
C THR A 47 -0.03 28.45 -5.37
N GLY A 48 0.64 27.88 -4.36
CA GLY A 48 0.11 27.78 -2.99
C GLY A 48 0.39 26.42 -2.35
N TYR A 49 -0.67 25.73 -1.94
CA TYR A 49 -0.58 24.40 -1.32
C TYR A 49 -1.58 23.44 -1.96
N ALA A 50 -1.13 22.22 -2.21
CA ALA A 50 -1.97 21.09 -2.58
C ALA A 50 -2.14 20.15 -1.39
N LYS A 51 -3.35 19.61 -1.20
CA LYS A 51 -3.54 18.50 -0.26
C LYS A 51 -3.07 17.20 -0.93
N VAL A 52 -2.29 16.42 -0.20
CA VAL A 52 -1.76 15.14 -0.66
C VAL A 52 -2.04 14.06 0.39
N ALA A 53 -1.95 12.79 -0.01
CA ALA A 53 -2.02 11.70 0.95
C ALA A 53 -0.89 11.83 1.98
N GLY A 54 -1.24 11.73 3.26
CA GLY A 54 -0.23 11.58 4.32
C GLY A 54 0.50 10.25 4.18
N VAL A 55 1.60 10.07 4.92
CA VAL A 55 2.47 8.89 4.82
C VAL A 55 1.69 7.59 5.01
N GLU A 56 0.80 7.54 6.01
CA GLU A 56 0.02 6.35 6.35
C GLU A 56 -0.97 5.98 5.25
N LEU A 57 -1.64 7.00 4.70
CA LEU A 57 -2.59 6.82 3.62
C LEU A 57 -1.88 6.36 2.35
N ALA A 58 -0.75 7.00 2.01
CA ALA A 58 0.08 6.61 0.87
C ALA A 58 0.57 5.16 0.98
N LEU A 59 1.06 4.72 2.15
CA LEU A 59 1.51 3.34 2.36
C LEU A 59 0.37 2.32 2.20
N LEU A 60 -0.82 2.64 2.71
CA LEU A 60 -2.01 1.79 2.57
C LEU A 60 -2.48 1.73 1.10
N ASP A 61 -2.51 2.87 0.42
CA ASP A 61 -2.87 2.97 -1.00
C ASP A 61 -1.89 2.22 -1.89
N ILE A 62 -0.58 2.39 -1.67
CA ILE A 62 0.45 1.66 -2.39
C ILE A 62 0.26 0.15 -2.19
N CYS A 63 -0.01 -0.33 -0.98
CA CYS A 63 -0.23 -1.77 -0.73
C CYS A 63 -1.58 -2.29 -1.26
N ARG A 64 -2.56 -1.41 -1.51
CA ARG A 64 -3.84 -1.75 -2.15
C ARG A 64 -3.72 -1.81 -3.66
N TYR A 65 -3.05 -0.82 -4.23
CA TYR A 65 -2.92 -0.60 -5.67
C TYR A 65 -1.49 -0.91 -6.18
N PHE A 66 -0.75 -1.79 -5.53
CA PHE A 66 0.66 -2.06 -5.87
C PHE A 66 0.86 -2.53 -7.32
N HIS A 67 -0.15 -3.12 -7.96
CA HIS A 67 -0.10 -3.43 -9.39
C HIS A 67 0.06 -2.18 -10.28
N GLU A 68 -0.39 -1.03 -9.80
CA GLU A 68 -0.20 0.29 -10.40
C GLU A 68 1.09 0.98 -9.88
N ALA A 69 1.74 0.43 -8.84
CA ALA A 69 2.94 0.99 -8.19
C ALA A 69 4.15 0.05 -8.32
N ALA A 70 4.47 -0.38 -9.54
CA ALA A 70 5.61 -1.25 -9.87
C ALA A 70 5.61 -2.63 -9.17
N GLY A 71 4.42 -3.14 -8.82
CA GLY A 71 4.25 -4.44 -8.18
C GLY A 71 4.62 -4.46 -6.70
N ILE A 72 4.71 -5.66 -6.13
CA ILE A 72 4.96 -5.83 -4.69
C ILE A 72 6.34 -5.30 -4.27
N ASN A 73 7.31 -5.31 -5.18
CA ASN A 73 8.66 -4.76 -4.95
C ASN A 73 8.64 -3.22 -4.86
N GLY A 74 7.88 -2.54 -5.73
CA GLY A 74 7.68 -1.09 -5.61
C GLY A 74 6.98 -0.71 -4.30
N ALA A 75 5.98 -1.50 -3.88
CA ALA A 75 5.38 -1.33 -2.55
C ALA A 75 6.39 -1.55 -1.41
N ALA A 76 7.26 -2.56 -1.53
CA ALA A 76 8.29 -2.82 -0.54
C ALA A 76 9.32 -1.69 -0.44
N GLN A 77 9.75 -1.12 -1.57
CA GLN A 77 10.64 0.05 -1.60
C GLN A 77 10.00 1.23 -0.86
N ALA A 78 8.74 1.55 -1.16
CA ALA A 78 8.03 2.63 -0.49
C ALA A 78 7.91 2.39 1.03
N VAL A 79 7.63 1.15 1.45
CA VAL A 79 7.56 0.79 2.87
C VAL A 79 8.92 0.91 3.56
N HIS A 80 10.00 0.50 2.89
CA HIS A 80 11.36 0.70 3.40
C HIS A 80 11.69 2.18 3.60
N ASP A 81 11.35 3.04 2.64
CA ASP A 81 11.73 4.45 2.63
C ASP A 81 10.87 5.31 3.58
N LEU A 82 9.58 4.98 3.70
CA LEU A 82 8.60 5.79 4.41
C LEU A 82 8.07 5.14 5.69
N GLY A 83 8.22 3.83 5.87
CA GLY A 83 7.58 3.08 6.95
C GLY A 83 7.91 3.59 8.35
N LYS A 84 9.16 4.02 8.57
CA LYS A 84 9.58 4.62 9.86
C LYS A 84 8.87 5.94 10.18
N LYS A 85 8.43 6.69 9.16
CA LYS A 85 7.80 8.01 9.32
C LYS A 85 6.30 7.92 9.65
N ALA A 86 5.69 6.76 9.43
CA ALA A 86 4.27 6.56 9.72
C ALA A 86 3.98 6.63 11.22
N ASP A 87 3.02 7.48 11.60
CA ASP A 87 2.41 7.53 12.92
C ASP A 87 1.54 6.30 13.13
N THR A 88 1.79 5.57 14.21
CA THR A 88 1.15 4.29 14.49
C THR A 88 -0.35 4.43 14.75
N ARG A 89 -0.81 5.56 15.31
CA ARG A 89 -2.22 5.78 15.65
C ARG A 89 -3.01 6.12 14.39
N ILE A 90 -2.48 7.02 13.56
CA ILE A 90 -3.08 7.37 12.28
C ILE A 90 -3.13 6.13 11.40
N LEU A 91 -2.04 5.37 11.31
CA LEU A 91 -1.95 4.15 10.51
C LEU A 91 -3.00 3.12 10.91
N ALA A 92 -3.15 2.82 12.20
CA ALA A 92 -4.15 1.88 12.69
C ALA A 92 -5.59 2.35 12.41
N LYS A 93 -5.86 3.65 12.54
CA LYS A 93 -7.19 4.22 12.28
C LYS A 93 -7.54 4.17 10.79
N ALA A 94 -6.61 4.60 9.93
CA ALA A 94 -6.78 4.61 8.48
C ALA A 94 -6.93 3.18 7.93
N ALA A 95 -6.17 2.21 8.44
CA ALA A 95 -6.27 0.80 8.05
C ALA A 95 -7.69 0.21 8.20
N GLY A 96 -8.51 0.76 9.08
CA GLY A 96 -9.92 0.40 9.23
C GLY A 96 -10.78 0.61 7.97
N ALA A 97 -10.34 1.47 7.06
CA ALA A 97 -11.02 1.77 5.79
C ALA A 97 -10.54 0.92 4.60
N TYR A 98 -9.53 0.06 4.81
CA TYR A 98 -8.91 -0.74 3.75
C TYR A 98 -9.28 -2.21 3.84
N GLU A 99 -9.16 -2.92 2.72
CA GLU A 99 -9.30 -4.37 2.71
C GLU A 99 -8.22 -4.99 3.60
N ASN A 100 -8.65 -5.91 4.44
CA ASN A 100 -7.79 -6.60 5.40
C ASN A 100 -6.52 -7.19 4.76
N THR A 101 -6.61 -7.68 3.51
CA THR A 101 -5.45 -8.21 2.77
C THR A 101 -4.40 -7.13 2.48
N ALA A 102 -4.79 -5.91 2.08
CA ALA A 102 -3.86 -4.81 1.83
C ALA A 102 -3.14 -4.40 3.13
N VAL A 103 -3.89 -4.30 4.23
CA VAL A 103 -3.36 -4.02 5.57
C VAL A 103 -2.34 -5.08 6.01
N ARG A 104 -2.63 -6.36 5.75
CA ARG A 104 -1.72 -7.46 6.08
C ARG A 104 -0.43 -7.43 5.27
N ARG A 105 -0.50 -7.11 3.98
CA ARG A 105 0.70 -6.92 3.13
C ARG A 105 1.57 -5.81 3.68
N LEU A 106 0.96 -4.65 4.00
CA LEU A 106 1.68 -3.53 4.60
C LEU A 106 2.34 -3.93 5.92
N GLY A 107 1.60 -4.58 6.81
CA GLY A 107 2.12 -5.05 8.09
C GLY A 107 3.32 -5.99 7.96
N TYR A 108 3.23 -6.97 7.05
CA TYR A 108 4.35 -7.86 6.73
C TYR A 108 5.58 -7.09 6.21
N LEU A 109 5.38 -6.16 5.27
CA LEU A 109 6.48 -5.36 4.72
C LEU A 109 7.13 -4.47 5.78
N LEU A 110 6.33 -3.83 6.65
CA LEU A 110 6.84 -3.02 7.76
C LEU A 110 7.69 -3.86 8.71
N GLU A 111 7.24 -5.05 9.07
CA GLU A 111 7.97 -5.97 9.93
C GLU A 111 9.29 -6.42 9.28
N ARG A 112 9.24 -6.77 7.99
CA ARG A 112 10.41 -7.18 7.20
C ARG A 112 11.52 -6.12 7.19
N PHE A 113 11.17 -4.84 7.17
CA PHE A 113 12.13 -3.73 7.18
C PHE A 113 12.39 -3.15 8.59
N GLY A 114 11.99 -3.87 9.65
CA GLY A 114 12.29 -3.50 11.04
C GLY A 114 11.44 -2.37 11.60
N HIS A 115 10.35 -1.99 10.92
CA HIS A 115 9.37 -1.01 11.40
C HIS A 115 8.33 -1.67 12.33
N PHE A 116 8.83 -2.38 13.35
CA PHE A 116 8.02 -3.25 14.23
C PHE A 116 6.90 -2.51 14.96
N ARG A 117 7.09 -1.23 15.31
CA ARG A 117 6.05 -0.43 15.99
C ARG A 117 4.84 -0.19 15.06
N GLN A 118 5.12 0.17 13.81
CA GLN A 118 4.10 0.36 12.78
C GLN A 118 3.44 -0.95 12.41
N ALA A 119 4.22 -2.03 12.26
CA ALA A 119 3.69 -3.37 12.03
C ALA A 119 2.76 -3.81 13.17
N SER A 120 3.17 -3.62 14.43
CA SER A 120 2.37 -3.97 15.61
C SER A 120 1.01 -3.26 15.64
N ALA A 121 0.95 -2.01 15.15
CA ALA A 121 -0.30 -1.26 15.05
C ALA A 121 -1.33 -1.90 14.10
N LEU A 122 -0.86 -2.70 13.12
CA LEU A 122 -1.70 -3.41 12.16
C LEU A 122 -2.00 -4.87 12.53
N ARG A 123 -1.37 -5.39 13.60
CA ARG A 123 -1.54 -6.78 14.02
C ARG A 123 -2.99 -7.19 14.30
N PRO A 124 -3.85 -6.35 14.92
CA PRO A 124 -5.26 -6.70 15.16
C PRO A 124 -6.04 -7.03 13.87
N PHE A 125 -5.60 -6.53 12.71
CA PHE A 125 -6.21 -6.87 11.43
C PHE A 125 -5.79 -8.26 10.95
N ALA A 126 -4.53 -8.64 11.14
CA ALA A 126 -4.03 -9.98 10.82
C ALA A 126 -4.67 -11.06 11.70
N ASP A 127 -4.88 -10.77 12.99
CA ASP A 127 -5.49 -11.72 13.94
C ASP A 127 -6.92 -12.08 13.54
N LYS A 128 -7.68 -11.11 13.00
CA LYS A 128 -9.05 -11.32 12.50
C LYS A 128 -9.12 -12.15 11.21
N ALA A 129 -8.03 -12.29 10.46
CA ALA A 129 -8.05 -13.05 9.22
C ALA A 129 -8.20 -14.56 9.50
N LYS A 130 -9.03 -15.25 8.72
CA LYS A 130 -9.29 -16.70 8.89
C LYS A 130 -8.56 -17.57 7.87
N SER A 131 -7.97 -16.96 6.85
CA SER A 131 -7.36 -17.68 5.73
C SER A 131 -6.10 -17.01 5.23
N PHE A 132 -5.24 -17.84 4.65
CA PHE A 132 -4.04 -17.38 3.99
C PHE A 132 -4.39 -16.69 2.67
N LYS A 133 -3.67 -15.60 2.36
CA LYS A 133 -3.77 -14.90 1.07
C LYS A 133 -2.37 -14.76 0.45
N PRO A 134 -2.24 -14.81 -0.88
CA PRO A 134 -0.97 -14.58 -1.54
C PRO A 134 -0.49 -13.14 -1.27
N LEU A 135 0.82 -13.02 -1.05
CA LEU A 135 1.49 -11.73 -0.94
C LEU A 135 1.28 -10.93 -2.24
N ASP A 136 1.48 -11.57 -3.40
CA ASP A 136 1.13 -11.04 -4.71
C ASP A 136 0.19 -12.02 -5.45
N PRO A 137 -1.09 -11.72 -5.66
CA PRO A 137 -2.03 -12.62 -6.33
C PRO A 137 -1.75 -12.79 -7.84
N SER A 138 -0.97 -11.88 -8.45
CA SER A 138 -0.64 -11.93 -9.88
C SER A 138 0.58 -12.79 -10.17
N ALA A 139 1.39 -13.10 -9.15
CA ALA A 139 2.48 -14.04 -9.26
C ALA A 139 1.96 -15.48 -9.36
N LYS A 140 1.71 -15.90 -10.60
CA LYS A 140 1.44 -17.29 -10.95
C LYS A 140 2.77 -17.95 -11.35
N PRO A 141 3.18 -19.04 -10.69
CA PRO A 141 4.31 -19.81 -11.17
C PRO A 141 3.98 -20.35 -12.57
N LEU A 142 4.80 -20.01 -13.56
CA LEU A 142 4.69 -20.57 -14.92
C LEU A 142 5.01 -22.08 -14.92
N VAL A 143 5.78 -22.52 -13.93
CA VAL A 143 6.16 -23.91 -13.68
C VAL A 143 5.94 -24.20 -12.20
N PRO A 144 5.17 -25.23 -11.81
CA PRO A 144 4.95 -25.57 -10.40
C PRO A 144 6.24 -25.82 -9.60
N GLU A 145 7.29 -26.35 -10.23
CA GLU A 145 8.60 -26.53 -9.61
C GLU A 145 9.37 -25.22 -9.38
N LEU A 146 9.02 -24.14 -10.08
CA LEU A 146 9.57 -22.78 -9.90
C LEU A 146 8.70 -21.91 -8.99
N ALA A 147 7.61 -22.46 -8.43
CA ALA A 147 6.91 -21.78 -7.37
C ALA A 147 7.92 -21.51 -6.26
N CYS A 148 8.18 -20.22 -6.01
CA CYS A 148 8.89 -19.75 -4.82
C CYS A 148 8.46 -20.63 -3.64
N VAL A 149 9.42 -21.13 -2.85
CA VAL A 149 9.15 -21.88 -1.61
C VAL A 149 7.97 -21.19 -0.94
N ASN A 150 6.83 -21.88 -0.90
CA ASN A 150 5.56 -21.29 -0.43
C ASN A 150 5.60 -21.17 1.09
N GLU A 151 6.60 -20.44 1.57
CA GLU A 151 6.79 -20.13 2.97
C GLU A 151 5.57 -19.34 3.42
N ARG A 152 5.00 -19.80 4.52
CA ARG A 152 3.79 -19.21 5.07
C ARG A 152 4.23 -18.31 6.21
N ASN A 153 3.93 -17.03 6.10
CA ASN A 153 4.00 -16.15 7.25
C ASN A 153 2.69 -16.31 8.02
N SER A 154 2.71 -17.13 9.09
CA SER A 154 1.54 -17.42 9.93
C SER A 154 1.01 -16.18 10.65
N ASP A 155 1.92 -15.28 10.97
CA ASP A 155 1.70 -14.02 11.68
C ASP A 155 0.77 -13.07 10.93
N TRP A 156 1.06 -12.86 9.65
CA TRP A 156 0.26 -12.04 8.74
C TRP A 156 -0.74 -12.88 7.92
N LYS A 157 -0.72 -14.20 8.11
CA LYS A 157 -1.45 -15.21 7.33
C LYS A 157 -1.21 -15.03 5.83
N LEU A 158 0.03 -14.80 5.40
CA LEU A 158 0.35 -14.59 3.98
C LEU A 158 1.11 -15.79 3.42
N LEU A 159 0.83 -16.13 2.16
CA LEU A 159 1.67 -17.02 1.36
C LEU A 159 2.73 -16.15 0.70
N LEU A 160 4.00 -16.39 1.03
CA LEU A 160 5.14 -15.65 0.47
C LEU A 160 5.49 -16.21 -0.92
N ASN A 161 4.58 -16.03 -1.87
CA ASN A 161 4.66 -16.60 -3.21
C ASN A 161 5.55 -15.77 -4.17
N VAL A 162 6.15 -14.69 -3.68
CA VAL A 162 7.12 -13.84 -4.38
C VAL A 162 8.24 -13.47 -3.42
N ARG A 163 9.48 -13.49 -3.90
CA ARG A 163 10.60 -12.90 -3.18
C ARG A 163 10.51 -11.38 -3.29
N VAL A 164 10.42 -10.72 -2.15
CA VAL A 164 10.40 -9.26 -2.10
C VAL A 164 11.82 -8.72 -2.28
N GLU A 165 12.00 -7.86 -3.27
CA GLU A 165 13.28 -7.22 -3.58
C GLU A 165 13.09 -5.70 -3.53
N ILE A 166 14.15 -5.00 -3.11
CA ILE A 166 14.26 -3.54 -3.10
C ILE A 166 15.54 -3.16 -3.83
N ASP A 167 15.56 -1.99 -4.44
CA ASP A 167 16.77 -1.48 -5.08
C ASP A 167 17.75 -1.05 -3.99
N ALA A 168 19.03 -1.41 -4.17
CA ALA A 168 20.12 -1.17 -3.21
C ALA A 168 20.74 0.23 -3.36
#